data_AF-A0AAP0BQ71-F1
#
_entry.id   AF-A0AAP0BQ71-F1
#
_cell.length_a   1.000
_cell.length_b   1.000
_cell.length_c   1.000
_cell.angle_alpha   90.00
_cell.angle_beta   90.00
_cell.angle_gamma   90.00
#
_symmetry.space_group_name_H-M   'P 1'
#
loop_
_entity.id
_entity.type
_entity.pdbx_description
1 polymer ?
#
loop_
_entity_poly.entity_id
_entity_poly.type
_entity_poly.pdbx_seq_one_letter_code
_entity_poly.pdbx_strand_id
1 'polypeptide(L)'
;MVLLIGAFSTHHFKGLRLDEKNESIPRKQFFFFSIYFQVVSITTVGYGDIVPLTDKVKVLSCFIAILRASVLNLFISSIISDIFDFRKIRIRYITFTVLIIFVLGVVVIHFTEKYNFGNSLYLTIMSFTSVGYDDISFKSSHGRLFASIWLILATTAWYLILNIVPIIIKRHRRDHELQRYPSIYDLTTRIRLEEKYKYVSLFLFSQLIC
;
A
#
# COMPACT_ATOMS: atom_id res chain seq x y z
N MET A 1 0.31 21.02 -1.17
CA MET A 1 -0.76 20.19 -1.80
C MET A 1 -2.06 20.17 -0.98
N VAL A 2 -2.03 19.86 0.33
CA VAL A 2 -3.22 19.96 1.23
C VAL A 2 -3.81 21.39 1.25
N LEU A 3 -2.96 22.41 1.21
CA LEU A 3 -3.35 23.82 1.18
C LEU A 3 -4.06 24.26 -0.11
N LEU A 4 -3.81 23.59 -1.25
CA LEU A 4 -4.44 23.95 -2.53
C LEU A 4 -5.94 23.66 -2.50
N ILE A 5 -6.35 22.54 -1.89
CA ILE A 5 -7.77 22.20 -1.72
C ILE A 5 -8.38 23.01 -0.58
N GLY A 6 -7.61 23.28 0.48
CA GLY A 6 -8.06 24.19 1.53
C GLY A 6 -8.30 25.64 1.05
N ALA A 7 -7.64 26.06 -0.03
CA ALA A 7 -7.84 27.34 -0.69
C ALA A 7 -9.05 27.36 -1.65
N PHE A 8 -9.46 26.22 -2.20
CA PHE A 8 -10.70 26.10 -2.96
C PHE A 8 -11.88 25.99 -1.99
N SER A 9 -12.66 27.07 -1.90
CA SER A 9 -13.86 27.17 -1.07
C SER A 9 -14.76 25.92 -1.15
N THR A 10 -15.40 25.57 -0.02
CA THR A 10 -16.34 24.44 0.16
C THR A 10 -17.38 24.33 -0.96
N HIS A 11 -17.71 25.45 -1.63
CA HIS A 11 -18.63 25.52 -2.75
C HIS A 11 -18.19 24.76 -4.02
N HIS A 12 -16.96 24.26 -4.11
CA HIS A 12 -16.49 23.54 -5.31
C HIS A 12 -16.60 22.01 -5.22
N PHE A 13 -17.02 21.45 -4.08
CA PHE A 13 -17.03 20.00 -3.84
C PHE A 13 -18.36 19.50 -3.25
N LYS A 14 -18.87 18.37 -3.74
CA LYS A 14 -20.18 17.80 -3.35
C LYS A 14 -20.22 17.37 -1.88
N GLY A 15 -19.26 16.56 -1.45
CA GLY A 15 -19.17 16.03 -0.08
C GLY A 15 -18.65 17.01 0.98
N LEU A 16 -18.46 18.29 0.62
CA LEU A 16 -17.94 19.36 1.49
C LEU A 16 -18.95 20.51 1.70
N ARG A 17 -20.10 20.47 1.00
CA ARG A 17 -21.12 21.53 1.05
C ARG A 17 -22.08 21.38 2.22
N LEU A 18 -22.54 20.16 2.51
CA LEU A 18 -23.64 19.89 3.41
C LEU A 18 -23.38 18.56 4.11
N ASP A 19 -23.56 18.51 5.43
CA ASP A 19 -23.61 17.24 6.16
C ASP A 19 -24.91 16.49 5.84
N GLU A 20 -25.07 15.26 6.36
CA GLU A 20 -26.27 14.44 6.18
C GLU A 20 -27.56 15.14 6.69
N LYS A 21 -27.42 16.21 7.47
CA LYS A 21 -28.50 17.05 8.03
C LYS A 21 -28.67 18.39 7.31
N ASN A 22 -28.01 18.58 6.16
CA ASN A 22 -28.09 19.80 5.37
C ASN A 22 -27.50 21.05 6.07
N GLU A 23 -26.57 20.86 7.01
CA GLU A 23 -25.84 21.93 7.70
C GLU A 23 -24.43 22.14 7.13
N SER A 24 -23.92 23.38 7.21
CA SER A 24 -22.56 23.72 6.78
C SER A 24 -21.52 23.09 7.72
N ILE A 25 -20.56 22.38 7.16
CA ILE A 25 -19.52 21.68 7.94
C ILE A 25 -18.67 22.70 8.76
N PRO A 26 -18.47 22.47 10.07
CA PRO A 26 -17.63 23.33 10.91
C PRO A 26 -16.19 23.43 10.37
N ARG A 27 -15.60 24.63 10.44
CA ARG A 27 -14.26 24.92 9.89
C ARG A 27 -13.15 23.98 10.41
N LYS A 28 -13.28 23.45 11.63
CA LYS A 28 -12.33 22.46 12.20
C LYS A 28 -12.42 21.09 11.52
N GLN A 29 -13.60 20.66 11.09
CA GLN A 29 -13.80 19.36 10.43
C GLN A 29 -13.32 19.41 8.97
N PHE A 30 -13.38 20.58 8.34
CA PHE A 30 -12.89 20.80 6.97
C PHE A 30 -11.43 20.37 6.76
N PHE A 31 -10.59 20.53 7.78
CA PHE A 31 -9.21 20.05 7.74
C PHE A 31 -9.13 18.52 7.56
N PHE A 32 -9.89 17.77 8.35
CA PHE A 32 -9.94 16.30 8.26
C PHE A 32 -10.50 15.83 6.91
N PHE A 33 -11.53 16.50 6.38
CA PHE A 33 -12.07 16.20 5.05
C PHE A 33 -11.04 16.42 3.94
N SER A 34 -10.26 17.51 4.03
CA SER A 34 -9.25 17.85 3.04
C SER A 34 -8.12 16.83 3.01
N ILE A 35 -7.60 16.44 4.18
CA ILE A 35 -6.57 15.40 4.27
C ILE A 35 -7.12 14.06 3.79
N TYR A 36 -8.31 13.68 4.24
CA TYR A 36 -8.95 12.44 3.82
C TYR A 36 -9.10 12.37 2.30
N PHE A 37 -9.63 13.41 1.65
CA PHE A 37 -9.77 13.45 0.18
C PHE A 37 -8.42 13.30 -0.53
N GLN A 38 -7.38 13.93 0.00
CA GLN A 38 -6.02 13.82 -0.54
C GLN A 38 -5.47 12.40 -0.41
N VAL A 39 -5.66 11.77 0.75
CA VAL A 39 -5.20 10.41 1.02
C VAL A 39 -5.97 9.40 0.16
N VAL A 40 -7.28 9.50 0.10
CA VAL A 40 -8.12 8.62 -0.74
C VAL A 40 -7.75 8.73 -2.22
N SER A 41 -7.39 9.94 -2.68
CA SER A 41 -6.92 10.16 -4.05
C SER A 41 -5.50 9.62 -4.27
N ILE A 42 -4.55 9.87 -3.36
CA ILE A 42 -3.15 9.45 -3.54
C ILE A 42 -3.00 7.94 -3.45
N THR A 43 -3.78 7.30 -2.56
CA THR A 43 -3.88 5.83 -2.41
C THR A 43 -4.67 5.16 -3.54
N THR A 44 -5.23 5.94 -4.46
CA THR A 44 -6.04 5.48 -5.61
C THR A 44 -7.31 4.71 -5.23
N VAL A 45 -7.70 4.71 -3.95
CA VAL A 45 -8.93 4.08 -3.47
C VAL A 45 -10.15 4.79 -4.06
N GLY A 46 -10.17 6.13 -4.01
CA GLY A 46 -11.12 6.92 -4.78
C GLY A 46 -12.61 6.68 -4.52
N TYR A 47 -13.07 6.61 -3.25
CA TYR A 47 -14.47 6.29 -2.90
C TYR A 47 -15.54 7.04 -3.69
N GLY A 48 -15.31 8.30 -4.07
CA GLY A 48 -16.30 9.11 -4.80
C GLY A 48 -17.26 9.92 -3.91
N ASP A 49 -17.11 9.80 -2.59
CA ASP A 49 -17.88 10.52 -1.57
C ASP A 49 -17.62 12.03 -1.59
N ILE A 50 -16.40 12.43 -1.94
CA ILE A 50 -15.98 13.81 -2.15
C ILE A 50 -15.51 13.97 -3.59
N VAL A 51 -16.27 14.73 -4.39
CA VAL A 51 -15.96 14.95 -5.81
C VAL A 51 -16.01 16.43 -6.19
N PRO A 52 -15.16 16.86 -7.15
CA PRO A 52 -15.18 18.22 -7.67
C PRO A 52 -16.43 18.45 -8.53
N LEU A 53 -17.14 19.55 -8.27
CA LEU A 53 -18.38 19.91 -8.97
C LEU A 53 -18.13 20.78 -10.19
N THR A 54 -17.28 21.79 -10.06
CA THR A 54 -17.03 22.79 -11.11
C THR A 54 -15.96 22.32 -12.10
N ASP A 55 -16.15 22.62 -13.38
CA ASP A 55 -15.27 22.13 -14.46
C ASP A 55 -13.81 22.56 -14.29
N LYS A 56 -13.58 23.78 -13.79
CA LYS A 56 -12.22 24.27 -13.46
C LYS A 56 -11.49 23.34 -12.48
N VAL A 57 -12.19 22.87 -11.45
CA VAL A 57 -11.61 22.02 -10.40
C VAL A 57 -11.51 20.56 -10.87
N LYS A 58 -12.40 20.09 -11.75
CA LYS A 58 -12.27 18.78 -12.40
C LYS A 58 -10.98 18.71 -13.24
N VAL A 59 -10.75 19.69 -14.11
CA VAL A 59 -9.54 19.77 -14.95
C VAL A 59 -8.28 19.79 -14.08
N LEU A 60 -8.26 20.63 -13.04
CA LEU A 60 -7.14 20.67 -12.10
C LEU A 60 -6.92 19.32 -11.38
N SER A 61 -8.02 18.65 -11.00
CA SER A 61 -7.95 17.35 -10.32
C SER A 61 -7.33 16.27 -11.19
N CYS A 62 -7.53 16.30 -12.51
CA CYS A 62 -6.89 15.37 -13.44
C CYS A 62 -5.36 15.48 -13.40
N PHE A 63 -4.80 16.69 -13.51
CA PHE A 63 -3.35 16.89 -13.45
C PHE A 63 -2.76 16.48 -12.10
N ILE A 64 -3.45 16.84 -11.01
CA ILE A 64 -2.99 16.49 -9.67
C ILE A 64 -3.08 14.97 -9.44
N ALA A 65 -4.08 14.27 -10.00
CA ALA A 65 -4.20 12.82 -9.86
C ALA A 65 -2.99 12.08 -10.44
N ILE A 66 -2.50 12.50 -11.61
CA ILE A 66 -1.29 11.93 -12.23
C ILE A 66 -0.07 12.16 -11.32
N LEU A 67 0.12 13.39 -10.84
CA LEU A 67 1.23 13.70 -9.93
C LEU A 67 1.17 12.87 -8.64
N ARG A 68 -0.03 12.73 -8.06
CA ARG A 68 -0.28 11.94 -6.84
C ARG A 68 0.10 10.47 -7.02
N ALA A 69 -0.38 9.84 -8.09
CA ALA A 69 -0.10 8.43 -8.37
C ALA A 69 1.41 8.17 -8.52
N SER A 70 2.13 9.06 -9.20
CA SER A 70 3.58 8.96 -9.34
C SER A 70 4.32 9.04 -8.00
N VAL A 71 3.92 9.97 -7.12
CA VAL A 71 4.55 10.13 -5.80
C VAL A 71 4.37 8.89 -4.92
N LEU A 72 3.15 8.31 -4.89
CA LEU A 72 2.92 7.10 -4.10
C LEU A 72 3.75 5.93 -4.59
N ASN A 73 3.78 5.69 -5.91
CA ASN A 73 4.52 4.57 -6.48
C ASN A 73 6.01 4.65 -6.18
N LEU A 74 6.62 5.85 -6.23
CA LEU A 74 8.02 6.05 -5.87
C LEU A 74 8.27 5.77 -4.38
N PHE A 75 7.39 6.27 -3.50
CA PHE A 75 7.50 6.07 -2.06
C PHE A 75 7.38 4.59 -1.67
N ILE A 76 6.35 3.90 -2.20
CA ILE A 76 6.16 2.46 -1.97
C ILE A 76 7.35 1.67 -2.51
N SER A 77 7.86 2.01 -3.70
CA SER A 77 9.00 1.29 -4.29
C SER A 77 10.27 1.38 -3.43
N SER A 78 10.52 2.53 -2.81
CA SER A 78 11.62 2.70 -1.85
C SER A 78 11.45 1.77 -0.64
N ILE A 79 10.27 1.80 -0.01
CA ILE A 79 9.97 0.96 1.15
C ILE A 79 10.11 -0.53 0.82
N ILE A 80 9.57 -0.94 -0.33
CA ILE A 80 9.66 -2.31 -0.80
C ILE A 80 11.12 -2.71 -0.97
N SER A 81 11.94 -1.90 -1.66
CA SER A 81 13.37 -2.18 -1.83
C SER A 81 14.07 -2.39 -0.49
N ASP A 82 13.84 -1.49 0.48
CA ASP A 82 14.43 -1.58 1.81
C ASP A 82 14.01 -2.85 2.53
N ILE A 83 12.71 -3.20 2.49
CA ILE A 83 12.17 -4.42 3.12
C ILE A 83 12.76 -5.68 2.49
N PHE A 84 12.91 -5.72 1.16
CA PHE A 84 13.43 -6.89 0.44
C PHE A 84 14.94 -7.07 0.60
N ASP A 85 15.71 -5.99 0.77
CA ASP A 85 17.16 -6.06 0.94
C ASP A 85 17.58 -6.61 2.31
N PHE A 86 16.68 -6.54 3.31
CA PHE A 86 16.75 -7.37 4.51
C PHE A 86 16.46 -8.83 4.17
N ARG A 87 17.42 -9.50 3.49
CA ARG A 87 17.46 -10.92 3.06
C ARG A 87 17.13 -11.96 4.15
N LYS A 88 16.89 -11.54 5.39
CA LYS A 88 16.52 -12.38 6.54
C LYS A 88 15.06 -12.23 6.99
N ILE A 89 14.33 -11.19 6.57
CA ILE A 89 12.92 -11.05 6.94
C ILE A 89 12.13 -12.18 6.30
N ARG A 90 11.66 -13.10 7.14
CA ARG A 90 10.85 -14.23 6.68
C ARG A 90 9.53 -13.68 6.18
N ILE A 91 9.05 -14.20 5.04
CA ILE A 91 7.72 -13.92 4.48
C ILE A 91 6.60 -14.00 5.54
N ARG A 92 6.78 -14.88 6.54
CA ARG A 92 5.91 -15.04 7.72
C ARG A 92 5.70 -13.73 8.51
N TYR A 93 6.73 -12.91 8.68
CA TYR A 93 6.62 -11.63 9.38
C TYR A 93 5.81 -10.61 8.56
N ILE A 94 6.04 -10.55 7.24
CA ILE A 94 5.27 -9.69 6.34
C ILE A 94 3.79 -10.08 6.38
N THR A 95 3.48 -11.37 6.26
CA THR A 95 2.10 -11.88 6.37
C THR A 95 1.46 -11.54 7.71
N PHE A 96 2.20 -11.64 8.82
CA PHE A 96 1.69 -11.29 10.15
C PHE A 96 1.38 -9.79 10.29
N THR A 97 2.28 -8.91 9.81
CA THR A 97 2.06 -7.47 9.82
C THR A 97 0.86 -7.07 8.95
N VAL A 98 0.73 -7.65 7.76
CA VAL A 98 -0.42 -7.45 6.86
C VAL A 98 -1.74 -7.83 7.55
N LEU A 99 -1.76 -8.99 8.23
CA LEU A 99 -2.94 -9.45 8.96
C LEU A 99 -3.32 -8.50 10.10
N ILE A 100 -2.34 -7.99 10.85
CA ILE A 100 -2.58 -7.01 11.91
C ILE A 100 -3.20 -5.72 11.35
N ILE A 101 -2.64 -5.18 10.25
CA ILE A 101 -3.16 -3.96 9.62
C ILE A 101 -4.61 -4.17 9.13
N PHE A 102 -4.89 -5.35 8.57
CA PHE A 102 -6.22 -5.71 8.10
C PHE A 102 -7.24 -5.80 9.24
N VAL A 103 -6.92 -6.57 10.29
CA VAL A 103 -7.80 -6.75 11.46
C VAL A 103 -8.03 -5.43 12.18
N LEU A 104 -6.98 -4.61 12.33
CA LEU A 104 -7.09 -3.27 12.90
C LEU A 104 -8.07 -2.40 12.09
N GLY A 105 -8.04 -2.50 10.75
CA GLY A 105 -8.99 -1.85 9.86
C GLY A 105 -10.44 -2.21 10.22
N VAL A 106 -10.75 -3.50 10.22
CA VAL A 106 -12.12 -3.99 10.51
C VAL A 106 -12.60 -3.52 11.88
N VAL A 107 -11.77 -3.68 12.90
CA VAL A 107 -12.12 -3.35 14.29
C VAL A 107 -12.36 -1.85 14.45
N VAL A 108 -11.44 -1.01 13.99
CA VAL A 108 -11.58 0.45 14.15
C VAL A 108 -12.77 0.96 13.36
N ILE A 109 -12.97 0.52 12.12
CA ILE A 109 -14.13 0.92 11.30
C ILE A 109 -15.44 0.56 11.98
N HIS A 110 -15.55 -0.62 12.57
CA HIS A 110 -16.73 -1.06 13.31
C HIS A 110 -17.08 -0.09 14.44
N PHE A 111 -16.08 0.32 15.23
CA PHE A 111 -16.30 1.23 16.35
C PHE A 111 -16.49 2.69 15.94
N THR A 112 -15.75 3.20 14.95
CA THR A 112 -15.80 4.62 14.56
C THR A 112 -17.03 4.95 13.73
N GLU A 113 -17.39 4.08 12.79
CA GLU A 113 -18.52 4.30 11.87
C GLU A 113 -19.81 3.62 12.36
N LYS A 114 -19.75 2.79 13.41
CA LYS A 114 -20.89 2.02 13.95
C LYS A 114 -21.57 1.12 12.91
N TYR A 115 -20.82 0.69 11.90
CA TYR A 115 -21.29 -0.26 10.90
C TYR A 115 -21.40 -1.67 11.48
N ASN A 116 -22.28 -2.51 10.93
CA ASN A 116 -22.30 -3.93 11.27
C ASN A 116 -21.00 -4.62 10.81
N PHE A 117 -20.71 -5.82 11.32
CA PHE A 117 -19.48 -6.54 10.97
C PHE A 117 -19.29 -6.72 9.46
N GLY A 118 -20.35 -7.05 8.73
CA GLY A 118 -20.31 -7.24 7.27
C GLY A 118 -19.89 -5.98 6.52
N ASN A 119 -20.47 -4.83 6.85
CA ASN A 119 -20.15 -3.55 6.24
C ASN A 119 -18.75 -3.06 6.64
N SER A 120 -18.33 -3.30 7.88
CA SER A 120 -16.96 -3.00 8.33
C SER A 120 -15.92 -3.83 7.58
N LEU A 121 -16.18 -5.13 7.40
CA LEU A 121 -15.32 -6.02 6.63
C LEU A 121 -15.29 -5.64 5.16
N TYR A 122 -16.46 -5.36 4.58
CA TYR A 122 -16.59 -4.89 3.20
C TYR A 122 -15.80 -3.61 2.97
N LEU A 123 -16.02 -2.56 3.78
CA LEU A 123 -15.28 -1.31 3.66
C LEU A 123 -13.77 -1.55 3.81
N THR A 124 -13.36 -2.39 4.74
CA THR A 124 -11.94 -2.75 4.90
C THR A 124 -11.37 -3.38 3.64
N ILE A 125 -12.04 -4.37 3.05
CA ILE A 125 -11.59 -5.03 1.82
C ILE A 125 -11.51 -4.03 0.68
N MET A 126 -12.57 -3.25 0.45
CA MET A 126 -12.65 -2.24 -0.61
C MET A 126 -11.56 -1.18 -0.51
N SER A 127 -11.22 -0.78 0.72
CA SER A 127 -10.10 0.11 1.02
C SER A 127 -8.76 -0.56 0.74
N PHE A 128 -8.58 -1.78 1.24
CA PHE A 128 -7.31 -2.49 1.23
C PHE A 128 -6.89 -2.89 -0.17
N THR A 129 -7.86 -3.28 -1.01
CA THR A 129 -7.64 -3.62 -2.42
C THR A 129 -7.71 -2.41 -3.35
N SER A 130 -7.85 -1.20 -2.79
CA SER A 130 -7.99 0.07 -3.53
C SER A 130 -9.08 0.05 -4.62
N VAL A 131 -10.21 -0.63 -4.36
CA VAL A 131 -11.35 -0.64 -5.29
C VAL A 131 -12.30 0.53 -4.99
N GLY A 132 -12.57 0.79 -3.71
CA GLY A 132 -13.25 1.99 -3.20
C GLY A 132 -14.56 2.39 -3.90
N TYR A 133 -15.66 1.70 -3.60
CA TYR A 133 -17.00 2.13 -4.01
C TYR A 133 -17.57 3.25 -3.10
N ASP A 134 -18.52 4.04 -3.61
CA ASP A 134 -19.16 5.18 -2.91
C ASP A 134 -20.35 4.77 -2.03
N ASP A 135 -20.70 3.48 -1.99
CA ASP A 135 -21.86 2.98 -1.25
C ASP A 135 -21.64 3.01 0.27
N ILE A 136 -20.42 2.71 0.72
CA ILE A 136 -20.01 2.77 2.11
C ILE A 136 -18.65 3.47 2.18
N SER A 137 -18.58 4.53 2.98
CA SER A 137 -17.37 5.33 3.15
C SER A 137 -17.25 5.88 4.58
N PHE A 138 -16.14 6.56 4.87
CA PHE A 138 -15.87 7.15 6.17
C PHE A 138 -16.67 8.45 6.34
N LYS A 139 -17.77 8.38 7.08
CA LYS A 139 -18.62 9.55 7.32
C LYS A 139 -18.13 10.34 8.52
N SER A 140 -17.72 9.67 9.59
CA SER A 140 -17.35 10.31 10.85
C SER A 140 -16.03 11.10 10.78
N SER A 141 -15.91 12.20 11.55
CA SER A 141 -14.66 12.97 11.61
C SER A 141 -13.48 12.13 12.10
N HIS A 142 -13.70 11.28 13.11
CA HIS A 142 -12.68 10.40 13.67
C HIS A 142 -12.29 9.27 12.70
N GLY A 143 -13.26 8.70 11.99
CA GLY A 143 -13.03 7.68 10.98
C GLY A 143 -12.25 8.21 9.78
N ARG A 144 -12.51 9.44 9.33
CA ARG A 144 -11.72 10.09 8.28
C ARG A 144 -10.26 10.34 8.70
N LEU A 145 -10.03 10.74 9.96
CA LEU A 145 -8.68 10.88 10.51
C LEU A 145 -7.96 9.53 10.54
N PHE A 146 -8.63 8.49 11.02
CA PHE A 146 -8.10 7.13 11.00
C PHE A 146 -7.78 6.69 9.56
N ALA A 147 -8.72 6.82 8.63
CA ALA A 147 -8.55 6.46 7.22
C ALA A 147 -7.36 7.19 6.59
N SER A 148 -7.14 8.46 6.94
CA SER A 148 -6.03 9.25 6.41
C SER A 148 -4.65 8.66 6.75
N ILE A 149 -4.52 7.96 7.87
CA ILE A 149 -3.27 7.30 8.28
C ILE A 149 -3.26 5.85 7.80
N TRP A 150 -4.36 5.14 8.08
CA TRP A 150 -4.47 3.71 7.85
C TRP A 150 -4.45 3.34 6.37
N LEU A 151 -5.05 4.13 5.47
CA LEU A 151 -5.06 3.83 4.03
C LEU A 151 -3.67 3.80 3.42
N ILE A 152 -2.72 4.61 3.92
CA ILE A 152 -1.33 4.59 3.44
C ILE A 152 -0.67 3.25 3.81
N LEU A 153 -0.90 2.77 5.04
CA LEU A 153 -0.39 1.49 5.53
C LEU A 153 -1.05 0.32 4.80
N ALA A 154 -2.37 0.35 4.62
CA ALA A 154 -3.15 -0.67 3.92
C ALA A 154 -2.71 -0.79 2.45
N THR A 155 -2.54 0.34 1.76
CA THR A 155 -2.09 0.34 0.36
C THR A 155 -0.67 -0.21 0.25
N THR A 156 0.25 0.17 1.15
CA THR A 156 1.61 -0.39 1.18
C THR A 156 1.59 -1.90 1.40
N ALA A 157 0.75 -2.39 2.31
CA ALA A 157 0.56 -3.81 2.57
C ALA A 157 0.00 -4.56 1.34
N TRP A 158 -0.97 -3.98 0.64
CA TRP A 158 -1.52 -4.55 -0.60
C TRP A 158 -0.46 -4.67 -1.70
N TYR A 159 0.33 -3.62 -1.92
CA TYR A 159 1.43 -3.64 -2.89
C TYR A 159 2.49 -4.70 -2.56
N LEU A 160 2.79 -4.93 -1.29
CA LEU A 160 3.69 -6.01 -0.87
C LEU A 160 3.14 -7.39 -1.26
N ILE A 161 1.84 -7.62 -1.07
CA ILE A 161 1.19 -8.88 -1.48
C ILE A 161 1.32 -9.08 -3.00
N LEU A 162 1.04 -8.06 -3.79
CA LEU A 162 1.13 -8.13 -5.25
C LEU A 162 2.56 -8.45 -5.73
N ASN A 163 3.58 -7.90 -5.07
CA ASN A 163 4.99 -8.14 -5.41
C ASN A 163 5.49 -9.54 -4.98
N ILE A 164 4.83 -10.18 -4.01
CA ILE A 164 5.18 -11.55 -3.59
C ILE A 164 4.76 -12.59 -4.63
N VAL A 165 3.64 -12.38 -5.34
CA VAL A 165 3.09 -13.37 -6.29
C VAL A 165 4.10 -13.76 -7.39
N PRO A 166 4.74 -12.81 -8.11
CA PRO A 166 5.79 -13.15 -9.10
C PRO A 166 6.96 -13.91 -8.49
N ILE A 167 7.34 -13.62 -7.24
CA ILE A 167 8.43 -14.30 -6.54
C ILE A 167 8.07 -15.76 -6.27
N ILE A 168 6.85 -16.02 -5.81
CA ILE A 168 6.34 -17.38 -5.59
C ILE A 168 6.29 -18.14 -6.92
N ILE A 169 5.73 -17.54 -7.97
CA ILE A 169 5.65 -18.16 -9.31
C ILE A 169 7.06 -18.50 -9.84
N LYS A 170 8.00 -17.55 -9.74
CA LYS A 170 9.39 -17.75 -10.17
C LYS A 170 10.11 -18.82 -9.35
N ARG A 171 9.81 -18.92 -8.05
CA ARG A 171 10.35 -19.95 -7.16
C ARG A 171 9.80 -21.33 -7.52
N HIS A 172 8.49 -21.44 -7.68
CA HIS A 172 7.83 -22.67 -8.06
C HIS A 172 8.30 -23.19 -9.42
N ARG A 173 8.45 -22.30 -10.42
CA ARG A 173 9.02 -22.65 -11.74
C ARG A 173 10.44 -23.20 -11.61
N ARG A 174 11.30 -22.56 -10.79
CA ARG A 174 12.67 -23.01 -10.55
C ARG A 174 12.71 -24.41 -9.93
N ASP A 175 11.86 -24.67 -8.94
CA ASP A 175 11.80 -25.98 -8.27
C ASP A 175 11.37 -27.08 -9.25
N HIS A 176 10.42 -26.78 -10.16
CA HIS A 176 10.07 -27.69 -11.26
C HIS A 176 11.20 -27.92 -12.26
N GLU A 177 11.98 -26.89 -12.62
CA GLU A 177 13.15 -27.04 -13.49
C GLU A 177 14.25 -27.88 -12.84
N LEU A 178 14.49 -27.69 -11.54
CA LEU A 178 15.45 -28.48 -10.75
C LEU A 178 15.08 -29.97 -10.73
N GLN A 179 13.79 -30.27 -10.56
CA GLN A 179 13.29 -31.65 -10.62
C GLN A 179 13.43 -32.27 -12.01
N ARG A 180 13.36 -31.46 -13.08
CA ARG A 180 13.46 -31.94 -14.46
C ARG A 180 14.88 -32.29 -14.88
N TYR A 181 15.89 -31.62 -14.32
CA TYR A 181 17.30 -31.82 -14.68
C TYR A 181 18.21 -31.98 -13.44
N PRO A 182 18.05 -33.07 -12.66
CA PRO A 182 18.80 -33.27 -11.42
C PRO A 182 20.32 -33.43 -11.65
N SER A 183 20.74 -34.00 -12.79
CA SER A 183 22.15 -34.22 -13.11
C SER A 183 22.92 -32.92 -13.38
N ILE A 184 22.30 -31.96 -14.08
CA ILE A 184 22.90 -30.64 -14.37
C ILE A 184 23.08 -29.86 -13.06
N TYR A 185 22.15 -30.01 -12.11
CA TYR A 185 22.25 -29.35 -10.82
C TYR A 185 23.39 -29.91 -9.95
N ASP A 186 23.54 -31.23 -9.88
CA ASP A 186 24.64 -31.84 -9.12
C ASP A 186 26.01 -31.44 -9.73
N LEU A 187 26.12 -31.45 -11.06
CA LEU A 187 27.34 -31.04 -11.75
C LEU A 187 27.70 -29.56 -11.49
N THR A 188 26.74 -28.65 -11.61
CA THR A 188 26.98 -27.21 -11.33
C THR A 188 27.30 -26.93 -9.88
N THR A 189 26.70 -27.70 -8.95
CA THR A 189 27.01 -27.60 -7.52
C THR A 189 28.43 -28.09 -7.22
N ARG A 190 28.86 -29.20 -7.82
CA ARG A 190 30.23 -29.72 -7.71
C ARG A 190 31.25 -28.72 -8.26
N ILE A 191 31.03 -28.17 -9.45
CA ILE A 191 31.93 -27.16 -10.05
C ILE A 191 32.07 -25.93 -9.13
N ARG A 192 30.96 -25.41 -8.60
CA ARG A 192 30.99 -24.25 -7.69
C ARG A 192 31.73 -24.54 -6.39
N LEU A 193 31.65 -25.78 -5.87
CA LEU A 193 32.41 -26.19 -4.69
C LEU A 193 33.90 -26.28 -5.00
N GLU A 194 34.28 -26.92 -6.11
CA GLU A 194 35.69 -27.01 -6.52
C GLU A 194 36.33 -25.63 -6.70
N GLU A 195 35.64 -24.68 -7.35
CA GLU A 195 36.12 -23.29 -7.43
C GLU A 195 36.29 -22.67 -6.05
N LYS A 196 35.28 -22.79 -5.17
CA LYS A 196 35.35 -22.22 -3.82
C LYS A 196 36.52 -22.79 -3.02
N TYR A 197 36.77 -24.10 -3.09
CA TYR A 197 37.91 -24.73 -2.40
C TYR A 197 39.24 -24.30 -3.00
N LYS A 198 39.32 -24.08 -4.32
CA LYS A 198 40.51 -23.56 -4.99
C LYS A 198 40.87 -22.14 -4.52
N TYR A 199 39.89 -21.27 -4.34
CA TYR A 199 40.11 -19.93 -3.78
C TYR A 199 40.55 -19.99 -2.31
N VAL A 200 39.95 -20.86 -1.50
CA VAL A 200 40.33 -21.03 -0.09
C VAL A 200 41.74 -21.62 0.03
N SER A 201 42.11 -22.60 -0.80
CA SER A 201 43.46 -23.17 -0.77
C SER A 201 44.52 -22.14 -1.19
N LEU A 202 44.25 -21.34 -2.23
CA LEU A 202 45.13 -20.23 -2.64
C LEU A 202 45.27 -19.17 -1.55
N PHE A 203 44.18 -18.84 -0.86
CA PHE A 203 44.19 -17.90 0.26
C PHE A 203 45.03 -18.41 1.45
N LEU A 204 44.89 -19.69 1.81
CA LEU A 204 45.70 -20.33 2.86
C LEU A 204 47.18 -20.42 2.45
N PHE A 205 47.48 -20.71 1.19
CA PHE A 205 48.86 -20.74 0.67
C PHE A 205 49.52 -19.35 0.73
N SER A 206 48.76 -18.29 0.46
CA SER A 206 49.26 -16.91 0.56
C SER A 206 49.58 -16.48 2.00
N GLN A 207 48.91 -17.04 3.01
CA GLN A 207 49.17 -16.72 4.42
C GLN A 207 50.36 -17.50 5.00
N LEU A 208 50.77 -18.61 4.36
CA LEU A 208 51.92 -19.42 4.76
C LEU A 208 53.26 -18.94 4.18
N ILE A 209 53.23 -18.04 3.18
CA ILE A 209 54.42 -17.52 2.48
C ILE A 209 54.81 -16.10 2.99
N CYS A 210 53.99 -15.48 3.85
CA CYS A 210 54.33 -14.27 4.61
C CYS A 210 54.75 -14.62 6.04
#